data_AF-A0A1L9GXM4-F1
#
_entry.id   AF-A0A1L9GXM4-F1
#
_cell.length_a   1.000
_cell.length_b   1.000
_cell.length_c   1.000
_cell.angle_alpha   90.00
_cell.angle_beta   90.00
_cell.angle_gamma   90.00
#
_symmetry.space_group_name_H-M   'P 1'
#
loop_
_entity.id
_entity.type
_entity.pdbx_description
1 polymer ?
#
loop_
_entity_poly.entity_id
_entity_poly.type
_entity_poly.pdbx_seq_one_letter_code
_entity_poly.pdbx_strand_id
1 'polypeptide(L)'
;MDNAHYCQINKNGFALAAGGVMGGLYILCAAFVALWPNFALQLFGWLVHLVNVEKFAGDVAITFGGFVAGLLQAVIYTYIGAWLIAWLHNKFCEANK
;
A
#
# COMPACT_ATOMS: atom_id res chain seq x y z
N MET A 1 -12.50 25.65 26.92
CA MET A 1 -12.58 25.17 25.53
C MET A 1 -11.14 24.89 25.10
N ASP A 2 -10.47 23.89 25.66
CA ASP A 2 -10.66 22.44 25.43
C ASP A 2 -10.80 22.09 23.94
N ASN A 3 -9.88 21.24 23.45
CA ASN A 3 -9.96 20.39 22.25
C ASN A 3 -9.06 20.67 21.01
N ALA A 4 -7.92 21.37 21.12
CA ALA A 4 -7.06 21.66 19.95
C ALA A 4 -5.85 20.70 19.73
N HIS A 5 -5.65 19.70 20.58
CA HIS A 5 -4.42 18.88 20.58
C HIS A 5 -4.46 17.61 19.69
N TYR A 6 -5.61 17.25 19.10
CA TYR A 6 -5.79 15.93 18.46
C TYR A 6 -5.60 15.90 16.94
N CYS A 7 -5.48 17.06 16.29
CA CYS A 7 -5.52 17.08 14.82
C CYS A 7 -4.15 16.99 14.13
N GLN A 8 -3.05 16.97 14.89
CA GLN A 8 -1.69 16.89 14.34
C GLN A 8 -1.21 15.44 14.35
N ILE A 9 -1.07 14.85 13.17
CA ILE A 9 -0.52 13.50 13.00
C ILE A 9 1.01 13.60 12.94
N ASN A 10 1.71 12.74 13.67
CA ASN A 10 3.14 12.55 13.45
C ASN A 10 3.37 11.89 12.09
N LYS A 11 3.69 12.69 11.07
CA LYS A 11 3.83 12.28 9.67
C LYS A 11 4.79 11.11 9.49
N ASN A 12 5.95 11.17 10.15
CA ASN A 12 6.98 10.14 10.03
C ASN A 12 6.57 8.86 10.74
N GLY A 13 6.03 8.95 11.96
CA GLY A 13 5.57 7.78 12.71
C GLY A 13 4.39 7.08 12.01
N PHE A 14 3.44 7.86 11.50
CA PHE A 14 2.31 7.33 10.73
C PHE A 14 2.75 6.69 9.42
N ALA A 15 3.61 7.36 8.65
CA ALA A 15 4.13 6.81 7.40
C ALA A 15 4.94 5.53 7.61
N LEU A 16 5.76 5.47 8.65
CA LEU A 16 6.54 4.28 9.00
C LEU A 16 5.63 3.12 9.38
N ALA A 17 4.63 3.36 10.24
CA ALA A 17 3.66 2.34 10.63
C ALA A 17 2.85 1.83 9.42
N ALA A 18 2.37 2.74 8.57
CA ALA A 18 1.63 2.39 7.36
C ALA A 18 2.49 1.57 6.38
N GLY A 19 3.74 1.98 6.15
CA GLY A 19 4.68 1.22 5.32
C GLY A 19 4.97 -0.17 5.89
N GLY A 20 5.18 -0.29 7.20
CA GLY A 20 5.41 -1.57 7.87
C GLY A 20 4.22 -2.53 7.77
N VAL A 21 3.00 -2.04 8.03
CA VAL A 21 1.77 -2.82 7.86
C VAL A 21 1.59 -3.26 6.41
N MET A 22 1.82 -2.36 5.45
CA MET A 22 1.75 -2.70 4.02
C MET A 22 2.78 -3.76 3.62
N GLY A 23 4.00 -3.70 4.17
CA GLY A 23 5.00 -4.75 3.96
C GLY A 23 4.51 -6.11 4.43
N GLY A 24 3.90 -6.18 5.62
CA GLY A 24 3.29 -7.40 6.13
C GLY A 24 2.16 -7.92 5.24
N LEU A 25 1.26 -7.03 4.82
CA LEU A 25 0.18 -7.37 3.88
C LEU A 25 0.72 -7.85 2.53
N TYR A 26 1.77 -7.23 2.02
CA TYR A 26 2.42 -7.64 0.77
C TYR A 26 2.93 -9.08 0.86
N ILE A 27 3.60 -9.45 1.96
CA ILE A 27 4.09 -10.82 2.18
C ILE A 27 2.92 -11.81 2.18
N LEU A 28 1.83 -11.50 2.87
CA LEU A 28 0.63 -12.33 2.90
C LEU A 28 0.00 -12.46 1.51
N CYS A 29 -0.11 -11.36 0.76
CA CYS A 29 -0.61 -11.36 -0.60
C CYS A 29 0.28 -12.19 -1.54
N ALA A 30 1.61 -12.09 -1.42
CA ALA A 30 2.54 -12.87 -2.23
C ALA A 30 2.42 -14.37 -1.93
N ALA A 31 2.27 -14.76 -0.66
CA ALA A 31 2.01 -16.15 -0.28
C ALA A 31 0.68 -16.65 -0.85
N PHE A 32 -0.37 -15.82 -0.80
CA PHE A 32 -1.67 -16.16 -1.38
C PHE A 32 -1.60 -16.38 -2.90
N VAL A 33 -0.93 -15.49 -3.63
CA VAL A 33 -0.73 -15.63 -5.09
C VAL A 33 0.08 -16.88 -5.42
N ALA A 34 1.09 -17.21 -4.62
CA ALA A 34 1.90 -18.41 -4.81
C ALA A 34 1.10 -19.71 -4.65
N LEU A 35 0.11 -19.72 -3.76
CA LEU A 35 -0.75 -20.89 -3.51
C LEU A 35 -1.93 -20.98 -4.50
N TRP A 36 -2.53 -19.85 -4.87
CA TRP A 36 -3.73 -19.79 -5.73
C TRP A 36 -3.62 -18.71 -6.83
N PRO A 37 -2.74 -18.89 -7.82
CA PRO A 37 -2.48 -17.87 -8.84
C PRO A 37 -3.72 -17.53 -9.68
N ASN A 38 -4.49 -18.54 -10.11
CA ASN A 38 -5.70 -18.33 -10.94
C ASN A 38 -6.77 -17.51 -10.22
N PHE A 39 -7.00 -17.79 -8.93
CA PHE A 39 -7.97 -17.04 -8.15
C PHE A 39 -7.49 -15.61 -7.86
N ALA A 40 -6.19 -15.44 -7.57
CA ALA A 40 -5.62 -14.12 -7.35
C ALA A 40 -5.74 -13.22 -8.59
N LEU A 41 -5.56 -13.76 -9.80
CA LEU A 41 -5.75 -13.03 -11.05
C LEU A 41 -7.20 -12.59 -11.26
N GLN A 42 -8.17 -13.47 -10.98
CA GLN A 42 -9.60 -13.11 -11.05
C GLN A 42 -9.96 -12.02 -10.05
N LEU A 43 -9.52 -12.16 -8.79
CA LEU A 43 -9.74 -11.17 -7.74
C LEU A 43 -9.12 -9.81 -8.11
N PHE A 44 -7.90 -9.80 -8.66
CA PHE A 44 -7.24 -8.58 -9.12
C PHE A 44 -7.98 -7.91 -10.27
N GLY A 45 -8.51 -8.71 -11.22
CA GLY A 45 -9.38 -8.22 -12.29
C GLY A 45 -10.61 -7.47 -11.75
N TRP A 46 -11.25 -8.00 -10.71
CA TRP A 46 -12.40 -7.36 -10.08
C TRP A 46 -12.03 -6.08 -9.31
N LEU A 47 -10.95 -6.11 -8.53
CA LEU A 47 -10.55 -4.98 -7.69
C LEU A 47 -10.04 -3.78 -8.51
N VAL A 48 -9.33 -4.05 -9.60
CA VAL A 48 -8.63 -3.01 -10.39
C VAL A 48 -9.35 -2.70 -11.70
N HIS A 49 -10.56 -3.27 -11.91
CA HIS A 49 -11.34 -3.12 -13.16
C HIS A 49 -10.52 -3.47 -14.42
N LEU A 50 -9.58 -4.42 -14.29
CA LEU A 50 -8.70 -4.84 -15.37
C LEU A 50 -9.43 -5.86 -16.24
N VAL A 51 -9.89 -5.41 -17.41
CA VAL A 51 -10.66 -6.24 -18.37
C VAL A 51 -9.80 -7.19 -19.22
N ASN A 52 -8.48 -7.17 -19.07
CA ASN A 52 -7.54 -7.94 -19.91
C ASN A 52 -6.39 -8.56 -19.08
N VAL A 53 -6.75 -9.27 -18.01
CA VAL A 53 -5.78 -9.85 -17.06
C VAL A 53 -4.88 -10.90 -17.73
N GLU A 54 -5.40 -11.65 -18.69
CA GLU A 54 -4.70 -12.74 -19.39
C GLU A 54 -3.48 -12.26 -20.18
N LYS A 55 -3.53 -11.03 -20.73
CA LYS A 55 -2.41 -10.42 -21.46
C LYS A 55 -1.20 -10.11 -20.58
N PHE A 56 -1.41 -9.95 -19.27
CA PHE A 56 -0.36 -9.61 -18.31
C PHE A 56 0.04 -10.79 -17.43
N ALA A 57 -0.71 -11.89 -17.45
CA ALA A 57 -0.50 -13.04 -16.57
C ALA A 57 0.33 -14.18 -17.19
N GLY A 58 0.49 -14.22 -18.52
CA GLY A 58 1.03 -15.37 -19.24
C GLY A 58 2.44 -15.83 -18.84
N ASP A 59 3.27 -14.93 -18.31
CA ASP A 59 4.69 -15.22 -17.98
C ASP A 59 5.16 -14.65 -16.62
N VAL A 60 4.24 -14.18 -15.77
CA VAL A 60 4.63 -13.54 -14.50
C VAL A 60 4.81 -14.59 -13.41
N ALA A 61 6.01 -15.18 -13.37
CA ALA A 61 6.44 -15.99 -12.24
C ALA A 61 6.85 -15.10 -11.06
N ILE A 62 6.48 -15.48 -9.84
CA ILE A 62 7.05 -14.88 -8.62
C ILE A 62 8.51 -15.32 -8.54
N THR A 63 9.40 -14.47 -9.06
CA THR A 63 10.85 -14.62 -8.86
C THR A 63 11.24 -13.99 -7.53
N PHE A 64 12.28 -14.51 -6.89
CA PHE A 64 12.79 -13.92 -5.64
C PHE A 64 13.17 -12.44 -5.81
N GLY A 65 13.79 -12.08 -6.94
CA GLY A 65 14.12 -10.70 -7.27
C GLY A 65 12.88 -9.81 -7.45
N GLY A 66 11.85 -10.30 -8.15
CA GLY A 66 10.58 -9.58 -8.33
C GLY A 66 9.84 -9.38 -7.01
N PHE A 67 9.86 -10.39 -6.13
CA PHE A 67 9.27 -10.31 -4.79
C PHE A 67 9.96 -9.24 -3.92
N VAL A 68 11.29 -9.25 -3.84
CA VAL A 68 12.03 -8.27 -3.02
C VAL A 68 11.85 -6.85 -3.57
N ALA A 69 11.94 -6.68 -4.89
CA ALA A 69 11.71 -5.38 -5.54
C ALA A 69 10.28 -4.88 -5.28
N GLY A 70 9.28 -5.75 -5.45
CA GLY A 70 7.88 -5.40 -5.19
C GLY A 70 7.59 -5.10 -3.72
N LEU A 71 8.21 -5.83 -2.78
CA LEU A 71 8.10 -5.56 -1.35
C LEU A 71 8.67 -4.18 -0.99
N LEU A 72 9.89 -3.88 -1.45
CA LEU A 72 10.50 -2.57 -1.24
C LEU A 72 9.64 -1.46 -1.85
N GLN A 73 9.16 -1.66 -3.08
CA GLN A 73 8.30 -0.71 -3.75
C GLN A 73 7.00 -0.47 -2.98
N ALA A 74 6.33 -1.53 -2.50
CA ALA A 74 5.11 -1.43 -1.71
C ALA A 74 5.33 -0.62 -0.42
N VAL A 75 6.40 -0.94 0.33
CA VAL A 75 6.72 -0.23 1.57
C VAL A 75 7.06 1.23 1.32
N ILE A 76 7.93 1.52 0.34
CA ILE A 76 8.38 2.89 0.04
C ILE A 76 7.22 3.74 -0.48
N TYR A 77 6.42 3.22 -1.42
CA TYR A 77 5.33 3.98 -2.02
C TYR A 77 4.22 4.24 -0.99
N THR A 78 3.92 3.27 -0.13
CA THR A 78 2.98 3.50 0.98
C THR A 78 3.51 4.49 1.99
N TYR A 79 4.80 4.43 2.35
CA TYR A 79 5.41 5.42 3.23
C TYR A 79 5.24 6.83 2.66
N ILE A 80 5.61 7.03 1.39
CA ILE A 80 5.51 8.34 0.72
C ILE A 80 4.04 8.80 0.67
N GLY A 81 3.12 7.92 0.27
CA GLY A 81 1.69 8.23 0.19
C GLY A 81 1.11 8.61 1.55
N ALA A 82 1.36 7.81 2.59
CA ALA A 82 0.91 8.06 3.95
C ALA A 82 1.52 9.34 4.53
N TRP A 83 2.78 9.62 4.22
CA TRP A 83 3.45 10.86 4.61
C TRP A 83 2.79 12.09 3.97
N LEU A 84 2.49 12.02 2.66
CA LEU A 84 1.80 13.09 1.94
C LEU A 84 0.40 13.33 2.49
N ILE A 85 -0.34 12.27 2.79
CA ILE A 85 -1.68 12.35 3.41
C ILE A 85 -1.58 12.99 4.80
N ALA A 86 -0.67 12.53 5.65
CA ALA A 86 -0.48 13.11 6.98
C ALA A 86 -0.03 14.58 6.91
N TRP A 87 0.82 14.94 5.94
CA TRP A 87 1.22 16.31 5.70
C TRP A 87 0.03 17.19 5.29
N LEU A 88 -0.78 16.71 4.36
CA LEU A 88 -1.95 17.44 3.86
C LEU A 88 -3.00 17.60 4.97
N HIS A 89 -3.25 16.54 5.75
CA HIS A 89 -4.12 16.56 6.91
C HIS A 89 -3.70 17.64 7.92
N ASN A 90 -2.42 17.66 8.31
CA ASN A 90 -1.92 18.66 9.24
C ASN A 90 -2.05 20.09 8.68
N LYS A 91 -1.80 20.28 7.37
CA LYS A 91 -1.94 21.58 6.71
C LYS A 91 -3.38 22.09 6.74
N PHE A 92 -4.36 21.23 6.44
CA PHE A 92 -5.76 21.61 6.52
C PHE A 92 -6.21 21.87 7.96
N CYS A 93 -5.63 21.18 8.93
CA CYS A 93 -5.96 21.42 10.33
C CYS A 93 -5.29 22.65 10.94
N GLU A 94 -4.18 23.13 10.37
CA GLU A 94 -3.60 24.44 10.68
C GLU A 94 -4.38 25.58 10.00
N ALA A 95 -4.87 25.39 8.77
CA ALA A 95 -5.61 26.41 8.04
C ALA A 95 -7.03 26.69 8.59
N ASN A 96 -7.57 25.81 9.44
CA ASN A 96 -8.86 25.96 10.11
C ASN A 96 -8.73 26.45 11.58
N LYS A 97 -7.54 26.93 11.99
CA LYS A 97 -7.33 27.65 13.27
C LYS A 97 -7.42 29.16 13.04
#